data_AF-A0A7C4HP75-F1
#
_entry.id   AF-A0A7C4HP75-F1
#
_cell.length_a   1.000
_cell.length_b   1.000
_cell.length_c   1.000
_cell.angle_alpha   90.00
_cell.angle_beta   90.00
_cell.angle_gamma   90.00
#
_symmetry.space_group_name_H-M   'P 1'
#
loop_
_entity.id
_entity.type
_entity.pdbx_description
1 polymer ?
#
loop_
_entity_poly.entity_id
_entity_poly.type
_entity_poly.pdbx_seq_one_letter_code
_entity_poly.pdbx_strand_id
1 'polypeptide(L)'
;MKSTHGRATAAAIIAALILSVGLIVGLSVVNAEPTETAPAKKTLTRGEDPVIVLPATIKEIEGKKIERLAVFRYKDGKFEPIPFQVDEKSANGMYIYTSGPQGKGGGDGEYKGKDELVFMAWDTGDQAPNAQFPCTPDDAAEVAVTDGAGTGWVYVVECEGKPPRSNVDYVRAESDATHEWVRTDRYHFAEPKGQSYFDRLCLRGSNGKVGPNLIDRLKGRSHFVAGAGMIKLNPIESDAKGSMLAYIDGPVRVIRHMKAFLQFSVVKLNIGGESENLFYPNFFVTPISFGTPVAPSSLLSEIVMRYSIDWLKNMNGARYYDPINKAGFTLDGKMSPEEKAMNMTASHDWWGLTGPQGNFMMRMVLPPEWRKIVPL
;
A
#
# COMPACT_ATOMS: atom_id res chain seq x y z
N MET A 1 -50.43 -7.04 -9.58
CA MET A 1 -49.37 -7.83 -10.23
C MET A 1 -48.03 -7.27 -9.75
N LYS A 2 -47.39 -7.94 -8.78
CA LYS A 2 -46.14 -7.50 -8.13
C LYS A 2 -44.99 -7.69 -9.11
N SER A 3 -44.26 -6.63 -9.45
CA SER A 3 -43.00 -6.69 -10.20
C SER A 3 -41.84 -6.66 -9.23
N THR A 4 -41.30 -7.84 -8.94
CA THR A 4 -40.04 -8.06 -8.22
C THR A 4 -38.88 -7.60 -9.08
N HIS A 5 -38.26 -6.47 -8.73
CA HIS A 5 -36.96 -6.08 -9.29
C HIS A 5 -35.88 -6.91 -8.62
N GLY A 6 -35.39 -7.92 -9.33
CA GLY A 6 -34.21 -8.68 -8.94
C GLY A 6 -32.98 -7.77 -8.92
N ARG A 7 -32.31 -7.70 -7.77
CA ARG A 7 -30.98 -7.11 -7.65
C ARG A 7 -30.00 -7.98 -8.44
N ALA A 8 -29.53 -7.48 -9.58
CA ALA A 8 -28.35 -8.05 -10.23
C ALA A 8 -27.14 -7.74 -9.35
N THR A 9 -26.53 -8.78 -8.80
CA THR A 9 -25.28 -8.73 -8.05
C THR A 9 -24.15 -8.36 -9.01
N ALA A 10 -23.63 -7.13 -8.90
CA ALA A 10 -22.39 -6.76 -9.57
C ALA A 10 -21.24 -7.53 -8.93
N ALA A 11 -20.55 -8.37 -9.69
CA ALA A 11 -19.33 -9.03 -9.25
C ALA A 11 -18.19 -8.00 -9.29
N ALA A 12 -17.84 -7.43 -8.14
CA ALA A 12 -16.58 -6.71 -7.97
C ALA A 12 -15.46 -7.75 -7.82
N ILE A 13 -14.54 -7.81 -8.78
CA ILE A 13 -13.32 -8.61 -8.65
C ILE A 13 -12.22 -7.65 -8.19
N ILE A 14 -11.82 -7.79 -6.94
CA ILE A 14 -10.77 -6.98 -6.31
C ILE A 14 -9.42 -7.58 -6.72
N ALA A 15 -8.67 -6.87 -7.56
CA ALA A 15 -7.28 -7.18 -7.83
C ALA A 15 -6.40 -6.44 -6.79
N ALA A 16 -6.15 -7.09 -5.65
CA ALA A 16 -5.14 -6.67 -4.70
C ALA A 16 -4.19 -7.85 -4.49
N LEU A 17 -2.95 -7.73 -4.94
CA LEU A 17 -1.92 -8.69 -4.58
C LEU A 17 -0.66 -7.94 -4.14
N ILE A 18 -0.50 -7.89 -2.82
CA ILE A 18 0.76 -7.58 -2.17
C ILE A 18 1.66 -8.78 -2.46
N LEU A 19 2.61 -8.63 -3.36
CA LEU A 19 3.59 -9.67 -3.61
C LEU A 19 4.79 -9.43 -2.70
N SER A 20 4.56 -9.62 -1.40
CA SER A 20 5.61 -9.92 -0.44
C SER A 20 5.87 -11.42 -0.53
N VAL A 21 7.13 -11.80 -0.76
CA VAL A 21 7.56 -13.16 -0.36
C VAL A 21 7.37 -13.16 1.15
N GLY A 22 6.35 -13.85 1.66
CA GLY A 22 5.72 -13.53 2.94
C GLY A 22 6.69 -13.60 4.12
N LEU A 23 6.70 -12.56 4.96
CA LEU A 23 7.17 -12.71 6.34
C LEU A 23 6.17 -13.64 7.05
N ILE A 24 6.69 -14.69 7.67
CA ILE A 24 5.91 -15.61 8.51
C ILE A 24 6.02 -15.09 9.94
N VAL A 25 4.88 -15.09 10.64
CA VAL A 25 4.81 -14.73 12.05
C VAL A 25 4.71 -16.02 12.88
N GLY A 26 5.68 -16.23 13.76
CA GLY A 26 5.70 -17.29 14.76
C GLY A 26 5.41 -16.73 16.15
N LEU A 27 4.83 -17.56 17.03
CA LEU A 27 4.39 -17.15 18.36
C LEU A 27 5.11 -17.95 19.43
N SER A 28 5.44 -17.28 20.54
CA SER A 28 5.89 -17.93 21.76
C SER A 28 5.29 -17.18 22.96
N VAL A 29 4.76 -17.95 23.91
CA VAL A 29 4.23 -17.39 25.17
C VAL A 29 5.43 -17.03 26.04
N VAL A 30 5.51 -15.77 26.47
CA VAL A 30 6.57 -15.31 27.38
C VAL A 30 6.17 -15.69 28.80
N ASN A 31 6.45 -16.93 29.20
CA ASN A 31 6.41 -17.31 30.61
C ASN A 31 7.70 -16.85 31.30
N ALA A 32 7.58 -16.34 32.52
CA ALA A 32 8.68 -15.81 33.34
C ALA A 32 9.63 -16.89 33.91
N GLU A 33 9.70 -18.09 33.30
CA GLU A 33 10.63 -19.13 33.72
C GLU A 33 11.93 -19.05 32.89
N PRO A 34 13.11 -18.95 33.53
CA PRO A 34 14.36 -18.78 32.82
C PRO A 34 14.68 -20.06 32.03
N THR A 35 14.59 -19.97 30.70
CA THR A 35 15.10 -21.03 29.83
C THR A 35 16.61 -20.83 29.67
N GLU A 36 17.39 -21.91 29.83
CA GLU A 36 18.86 -21.90 29.90
C GLU A 36 19.58 -21.58 28.58
N THR A 37 18.84 -21.22 27.53
CA THR A 37 19.38 -20.85 26.22
C THR A 37 19.61 -19.34 26.15
N ALA A 38 20.80 -18.91 25.73
CA ALA A 38 21.09 -17.50 25.52
C ALA A 38 20.10 -16.87 24.52
N PRO A 39 19.64 -15.62 24.73
CA PRO A 39 18.67 -14.98 23.85
C PRO A 39 19.21 -14.86 22.43
N ALA A 40 18.39 -15.21 21.44
CA ALA A 40 18.80 -15.17 20.05
C ALA A 40 18.98 -13.73 19.53
N LYS A 41 20.02 -13.51 18.72
CA LYS A 41 20.26 -12.24 18.04
C LYS A 41 19.44 -12.14 16.76
N LYS A 42 18.99 -10.92 16.42
CA LYS A 42 18.31 -10.65 15.16
C LYS A 42 19.19 -11.04 13.98
N THR A 43 18.64 -11.86 13.09
CA THR A 43 19.25 -12.22 11.80
C THR A 43 18.41 -11.79 10.60
N LEU A 44 17.18 -11.31 10.83
CA LEU A 44 16.32 -10.80 9.77
C LEU A 44 16.92 -9.56 9.09
N THR A 45 17.32 -9.70 7.83
CA THR A 45 17.86 -8.61 7.00
C THR A 45 16.79 -7.95 6.13
N ARG A 46 15.68 -8.65 5.85
CA ARG A 46 14.56 -8.12 5.08
C ARG A 46 13.70 -7.19 5.94
N GLY A 47 14.07 -5.91 5.97
CA GLY A 47 13.47 -4.91 6.86
C GLY A 47 12.39 -4.03 6.24
N GLU A 48 12.31 -3.96 4.92
CA GLU A 48 11.52 -2.97 4.16
C GLU A 48 10.02 -3.31 4.09
N ASP A 49 9.62 -4.50 4.56
CA ASP A 49 8.24 -4.97 4.52
C ASP A 49 7.47 -4.60 5.79
N PRO A 50 6.18 -4.25 5.67
CA PRO A 50 5.31 -4.17 6.83
C PRO A 50 5.02 -5.57 7.36
N VAL A 51 4.98 -5.70 8.68
CA VAL A 51 4.46 -6.86 9.38
C VAL A 51 3.04 -6.54 9.81
N ILE A 52 2.10 -7.40 9.45
CA ILE A 52 0.69 -7.29 9.81
C ILE A 52 0.35 -8.46 10.71
N VAL A 53 0.00 -8.19 11.95
CA VAL A 53 -0.41 -9.18 12.95
C VAL A 53 -1.91 -9.07 13.13
N LEU A 54 -2.60 -10.20 12.97
CA LEU A 54 -4.04 -10.30 13.23
C LEU A 54 -4.29 -10.71 14.69
N PRO A 55 -5.40 -10.32 15.31
CA PRO A 55 -5.73 -10.68 16.70
C PRO A 55 -5.66 -12.19 16.96
N ALA A 56 -6.16 -12.98 16.01
CA ALA A 56 -6.11 -14.44 16.08
C ALA A 56 -4.67 -15.02 16.12
N THR A 57 -3.66 -14.23 15.76
CA THR A 57 -2.25 -14.58 15.88
C THR A 57 -1.78 -14.40 17.33
N ILE A 58 -2.10 -13.29 18.01
CA ILE A 58 -1.66 -13.02 19.40
C ILE A 58 -2.86 -13.05 20.37
N LYS A 59 -3.36 -14.24 20.69
CA LYS A 59 -4.60 -14.43 21.47
C LYS A 59 -4.58 -13.75 22.84
N GLU A 60 -3.41 -13.63 23.46
CA GLU A 60 -3.20 -12.96 24.75
C GLU A 60 -3.55 -11.45 24.67
N ILE A 61 -3.45 -10.87 23.47
CA ILE A 61 -3.69 -9.45 23.21
C ILE A 61 -5.05 -9.22 22.52
N GLU A 62 -5.74 -10.27 22.08
CA GLU A 62 -7.05 -10.15 21.45
C GLU A 62 -8.09 -9.55 22.42
N GLY A 63 -8.83 -8.56 21.94
CA GLY A 63 -9.85 -7.83 22.70
C GLY A 63 -9.31 -6.73 23.62
N LYS A 64 -7.99 -6.54 23.70
CA LYS A 64 -7.39 -5.51 24.55
C LYS A 64 -7.57 -4.11 23.97
N LYS A 65 -7.62 -3.11 24.85
CA LYS A 65 -7.81 -1.70 24.45
C LYS A 65 -6.59 -1.17 23.72
N ILE A 66 -6.77 -0.68 22.50
CA ILE A 66 -5.70 -0.19 21.61
C ILE A 66 -4.87 0.93 22.26
N GLU A 67 -5.52 1.80 23.04
CA GLU A 67 -4.85 2.89 23.76
C GLU A 67 -3.86 2.41 24.83
N ARG A 68 -4.06 1.20 25.37
CA ARG A 68 -3.22 0.56 26.38
C ARG A 68 -2.07 -0.26 25.79
N LEU A 69 -2.11 -0.52 24.49
CA LEU A 69 -1.07 -1.31 23.83
C LEU A 69 0.24 -0.51 23.68
N ALA A 70 1.35 -1.21 23.79
CA ALA A 70 2.68 -0.79 23.37
C ALA A 70 3.31 -1.89 22.52
N VAL A 71 4.19 -1.50 21.60
CA VAL A 71 5.03 -2.46 20.88
C VAL A 71 6.48 -2.08 21.11
N PHE A 72 7.27 -3.04 21.56
CA PHE A 72 8.67 -2.87 21.87
C PHE A 72 9.54 -3.77 21.00
N ARG A 73 10.80 -3.34 20.81
CA ARG A 73 11.90 -4.20 20.40
C ARG A 73 12.90 -4.30 21.53
N TYR A 74 13.63 -5.41 21.60
CA TYR A 74 14.80 -5.51 22.47
C TYR A 74 16.07 -5.24 21.66
N LYS A 75 16.87 -4.27 22.11
CA LYS A 75 18.10 -3.87 21.43
C LYS A 75 19.09 -3.32 22.45
N ASP A 76 20.35 -3.71 22.32
CA ASP A 76 21.45 -3.22 23.16
C ASP A 76 21.16 -3.35 24.68
N GLY A 77 20.52 -4.47 25.06
CA GLY A 77 20.24 -4.80 26.45
C GLY A 77 18.96 -4.20 27.05
N LYS A 78 18.15 -3.47 26.26
CA LYS A 78 16.95 -2.77 26.75
C LYS A 78 15.78 -2.86 25.78
N PHE A 79 14.58 -2.67 26.30
CA PHE A 79 13.38 -2.47 25.48
C PHE A 79 13.26 -1.02 25.02
N GLU A 80 12.91 -0.84 23.74
CA GLU A 80 12.63 0.46 23.14
C GLU A 80 11.26 0.43 22.45
N PRO A 81 10.41 1.45 22.62
CA PRO A 81 9.14 1.51 21.90
C PRO A 81 9.38 1.71 20.41
N ILE A 82 8.60 1.04 19.57
CA ILE A 82 8.66 1.17 18.11
C ILE A 82 7.39 1.84 17.57
N PRO A 83 7.44 2.44 16.37
CA PRO A 83 6.24 2.86 15.67
C PRO A 83 5.34 1.66 15.39
N PHE A 84 4.07 1.81 15.71
CA PHE A 84 3.03 0.86 15.33
C PHE A 84 1.71 1.58 15.19
N GLN A 85 0.78 0.96 14.46
CA GLN A 85 -0.61 1.37 14.41
C GLN A 85 -1.52 0.15 14.49
N VAL A 86 -2.74 0.36 14.95
CA VAL A 86 -3.81 -0.63 14.84
C VAL A 86 -4.86 -0.06 13.91
N ASP A 87 -5.05 -0.72 12.76
CA ASP A 87 -6.06 -0.34 11.79
C ASP A 87 -7.31 -1.19 12.02
N GLU A 88 -8.31 -0.60 12.67
CA GLU A 88 -9.58 -1.27 12.98
C GLU A 88 -10.37 -1.58 11.69
N LYS A 89 -11.01 -2.74 11.65
CA LYS A 89 -11.82 -3.20 10.51
C LYS A 89 -13.19 -3.65 10.95
N SER A 90 -14.19 -3.21 10.20
CA SER A 90 -15.57 -3.65 10.39
C SER A 90 -15.75 -5.13 9.99
N ALA A 91 -16.88 -5.74 10.37
CA ALA A 91 -17.15 -7.17 10.14
C ALA A 91 -17.06 -7.58 8.65
N ASN A 92 -17.40 -6.67 7.73
CA ASN A 92 -17.30 -6.92 6.28
C ASN A 92 -15.86 -6.82 5.74
N GLY A 93 -14.88 -6.45 6.57
CA GLY A 93 -13.47 -6.32 6.21
C GLY A 93 -13.06 -4.95 5.70
N MET A 94 -13.93 -3.93 5.74
CA MET A 94 -13.57 -2.55 5.42
C MET A 94 -12.90 -1.88 6.61
N TYR A 95 -11.85 -1.08 6.36
CA TYR A 95 -11.23 -0.25 7.39
C TYR A 95 -12.22 0.75 8.00
N ILE A 96 -12.05 1.03 9.29
CA ILE A 96 -12.76 2.08 10.00
C ILE A 96 -11.93 3.35 9.92
N TYR A 97 -12.29 4.22 8.99
CA TYR A 97 -11.52 5.44 8.71
C TYR A 97 -11.74 6.52 9.78
N THR A 98 -10.62 7.07 10.27
CA THR A 98 -10.60 8.05 11.36
C THR A 98 -10.71 9.49 10.89
N SER A 99 -10.39 9.78 9.63
CA SER A 99 -10.31 11.13 9.08
C SER A 99 -10.91 11.27 7.68
N GLY A 100 -11.11 12.52 7.22
CA GLY A 100 -11.62 12.86 5.89
C GLY A 100 -13.15 13.05 5.83
N PRO A 101 -13.71 13.43 4.66
CA PRO A 101 -15.12 13.81 4.51
C PRO A 101 -16.15 12.76 4.98
N GLN A 102 -15.81 11.48 4.87
CA GLN A 102 -16.62 10.34 5.30
C GLN A 102 -15.94 9.54 6.41
N GLY A 103 -14.82 10.03 6.95
CA GLY A 103 -14.21 9.49 8.16
C GLY A 103 -15.15 9.76 9.33
N LYS A 104 -15.67 8.70 9.92
CA LYS A 104 -16.63 8.83 11.03
C LYS A 104 -15.95 8.84 12.39
N GLY A 105 -14.67 8.45 12.45
CA GLY A 105 -14.07 7.99 13.71
C GLY A 105 -14.87 6.83 14.29
N GLY A 106 -14.47 6.33 15.46
CA GLY A 106 -15.33 5.40 16.21
C GLY A 106 -15.30 3.96 15.73
N GLY A 107 -14.09 3.40 15.63
CA GLY A 107 -13.95 1.98 15.97
C GLY A 107 -14.28 1.76 17.46
N ASP A 108 -14.29 0.51 17.89
CA ASP A 108 -14.61 0.19 19.29
C ASP A 108 -13.39 0.28 20.23
N GLY A 109 -12.21 0.57 19.66
CA GLY A 109 -10.98 0.82 20.38
C GLY A 109 -10.38 -0.45 20.99
N GLU A 110 -10.80 -1.63 20.53
CA GLU A 110 -10.30 -2.94 20.94
C GLU A 110 -9.60 -3.61 19.76
N TYR A 111 -8.46 -4.25 19.99
CA TYR A 111 -7.78 -5.00 18.95
C TYR A 111 -8.40 -6.39 18.80
N LYS A 112 -9.31 -6.59 17.83
CA LYS A 112 -10.05 -7.86 17.70
C LYS A 112 -10.53 -8.16 16.27
N GLY A 113 -10.97 -9.41 16.07
CA GLY A 113 -11.56 -9.83 14.81
C GLY A 113 -10.60 -9.71 13.62
N LYS A 114 -10.82 -8.72 12.76
CA LYS A 114 -10.05 -8.52 11.51
C LYS A 114 -9.07 -7.35 11.59
N ASP A 115 -8.94 -6.71 12.74
CA ASP A 115 -8.03 -5.57 12.90
C ASP A 115 -6.59 -5.94 12.56
N GLU A 116 -5.82 -4.94 12.16
CA GLU A 116 -4.44 -5.13 11.73
C GLU A 116 -3.53 -4.33 12.66
N LEU A 117 -2.72 -5.02 13.47
CA LEU A 117 -1.58 -4.40 14.16
C LEU A 117 -0.41 -4.39 13.20
N VAL A 118 0.10 -3.21 12.88
CA VAL A 118 1.10 -3.01 11.82
C VAL A 118 2.34 -2.31 12.36
N PHE A 119 3.52 -2.84 12.02
CA PHE A 119 4.83 -2.24 12.24
C PHE A 119 5.78 -2.62 11.10
N MET A 120 6.97 -2.00 11.02
CA MET A 120 7.94 -2.32 9.96
C MET A 120 8.90 -3.42 10.39
N ALA A 121 9.27 -4.33 9.50
CA ALA A 121 10.17 -5.44 9.83
C ALA A 121 11.56 -4.97 10.30
N TRP A 122 12.03 -3.79 9.85
CA TRP A 122 13.27 -3.19 10.35
C TRP A 122 13.21 -2.83 11.83
N ASP A 123 12.01 -2.65 12.41
CA ASP A 123 11.82 -2.32 13.82
C ASP A 123 11.92 -3.54 14.75
N THR A 124 11.98 -4.76 14.20
CA THR A 124 12.30 -5.95 15.01
C THR A 124 13.67 -5.82 15.67
N GLY A 125 13.81 -6.41 16.86
CA GLY A 125 15.04 -6.47 17.64
C GLY A 125 15.53 -7.90 17.84
N ASP A 126 16.43 -8.04 18.81
CA ASP A 126 16.88 -9.33 19.36
C ASP A 126 15.75 -9.97 20.17
N GLN A 127 15.89 -11.27 20.44
CA GLN A 127 15.10 -11.92 21.47
C GLN A 127 15.54 -11.40 22.85
N ALA A 128 14.58 -11.06 23.70
CA ALA A 128 14.82 -10.59 25.06
C ALA A 128 15.09 -11.76 26.01
N PRO A 129 16.03 -11.63 26.96
CA PRO A 129 16.26 -12.65 27.99
C PRO A 129 15.14 -12.77 29.01
N ASN A 130 14.37 -11.70 29.20
CA ASN A 130 13.34 -11.60 30.22
C ASN A 130 12.32 -10.51 29.86
N ALA A 131 11.18 -10.53 30.56
CA ALA A 131 10.05 -9.62 30.35
C ALA A 131 10.15 -8.31 31.17
N GLN A 132 11.31 -7.65 31.17
CA GLN A 132 11.50 -6.36 31.87
C GLN A 132 11.04 -5.17 31.02
N PHE A 133 9.74 -5.10 30.74
CA PHE A 133 9.17 -4.06 29.87
C PHE A 133 9.24 -2.64 30.49
N PRO A 134 9.23 -1.57 29.69
CA PRO A 134 9.18 -0.18 30.15
C PRO A 134 7.81 0.26 30.72
N CYS A 135 6.95 -0.67 31.11
CA CYS A 135 5.67 -0.47 31.76
C CYS A 135 5.32 -1.72 32.58
N THR A 136 4.33 -1.63 33.47
CA THR A 136 3.75 -2.81 34.10
C THR A 136 2.86 -3.54 33.08
N PRO A 137 3.16 -4.79 32.69
CA PRO A 137 2.33 -5.53 31.75
C PRO A 137 1.11 -6.13 32.46
N ASP A 138 -0.09 -5.94 31.90
CA ASP A 138 -1.26 -6.78 32.21
C ASP A 138 -1.16 -8.10 31.43
N ASP A 139 -0.85 -7.99 30.13
CA ASP A 139 -0.63 -9.10 29.21
C ASP A 139 0.48 -8.75 28.21
N ALA A 140 1.19 -9.76 27.70
CA ALA A 140 2.26 -9.58 26.73
C ALA A 140 2.40 -10.78 25.79
N ALA A 141 2.77 -10.52 24.55
CA ALA A 141 3.09 -11.52 23.54
C ALA A 141 4.44 -11.24 22.89
N GLU A 142 5.29 -12.26 22.76
CA GLU A 142 6.47 -12.23 21.90
C GLU A 142 6.06 -12.68 20.49
N VAL A 143 6.44 -11.87 19.51
CA VAL A 143 6.14 -12.09 18.10
C VAL A 143 7.46 -12.27 17.35
N ALA A 144 7.72 -13.50 16.93
CA ALA A 144 8.86 -13.82 16.06
C ALA A 144 8.47 -13.56 14.60
N VAL A 145 9.27 -12.76 13.92
CA VAL A 145 9.09 -12.38 12.52
C VAL A 145 10.21 -13.00 11.71
N THR A 146 9.88 -13.84 10.73
CA THR A 146 10.88 -14.54 9.90
C THR A 146 10.56 -14.45 8.41
N ASP A 147 11.60 -14.37 7.57
CA ASP A 147 11.51 -14.51 6.10
C ASP A 147 11.94 -15.92 5.63
N GLY A 148 12.10 -16.87 6.56
CA GLY A 148 12.64 -18.20 6.34
C GLY A 148 14.17 -18.28 6.32
N ALA A 149 14.88 -17.15 6.20
CA ALA A 149 16.34 -17.08 6.23
C ALA A 149 16.87 -16.43 7.53
N GLY A 150 16.14 -15.45 8.07
CA GLY A 150 16.44 -14.78 9.32
C GLY A 150 15.21 -14.55 10.17
N THR A 151 15.44 -14.18 11.43
CA THR A 151 14.39 -13.92 12.42
C THR A 151 14.70 -12.63 13.18
N GLY A 152 13.65 -11.90 13.54
CA GLY A 152 13.69 -10.77 14.47
C GLY A 152 12.45 -10.82 15.38
N TRP A 153 12.50 -10.15 16.52
CA TRP A 153 11.45 -10.21 17.54
C TRP A 153 10.86 -8.84 17.83
N VAL A 154 9.56 -8.79 18.11
CA VAL A 154 8.89 -7.67 18.76
C VAL A 154 8.01 -8.17 19.90
N TYR A 155 7.63 -7.26 20.78
CA TYR A 155 6.88 -7.55 21.98
C TYR A 155 5.65 -6.65 22.01
N VAL A 156 4.47 -7.25 21.92
CA VAL A 156 3.19 -6.54 22.01
C VAL A 156 2.72 -6.66 23.46
N VAL A 157 2.52 -5.53 24.13
CA VAL A 157 2.26 -5.48 25.57
C VAL A 157 1.05 -4.61 25.84
N GLU A 158 0.09 -5.12 26.63
CA GLU A 158 -0.92 -4.28 27.27
C GLU A 158 -0.32 -3.70 28.55
N CYS A 159 -0.15 -2.38 28.61
CA CYS A 159 0.39 -1.72 29.78
C CYS A 159 -0.72 -1.33 30.77
N GLU A 160 -0.40 -1.37 32.07
CA GLU A 160 -1.13 -0.64 33.09
C GLU A 160 -0.97 0.87 32.85
N GLY A 161 -2.08 1.61 32.78
CA GLY A 161 -2.06 3.05 32.52
C GLY A 161 -1.64 3.44 31.10
N LYS A 162 -0.96 4.58 30.95
CA LYS A 162 -0.58 5.13 29.64
C LYS A 162 0.73 4.48 29.14
N PRO A 163 0.70 3.70 28.05
CA PRO A 163 1.89 3.04 27.52
C PRO A 163 2.93 4.03 26.98
N PRO A 164 4.24 3.73 27.10
CA PRO A 164 5.28 4.39 26.33
C PRO A 164 5.04 4.23 24.82
N ARG A 165 5.24 5.29 24.05
CA ARG A 165 5.06 5.31 22.58
C ARG A 165 6.32 5.85 21.90
N SER A 166 6.58 5.35 20.69
CA SER A 166 7.56 5.98 19.81
C SER A 166 7.01 7.31 19.29
N ASN A 167 7.87 8.32 19.18
CA ASN A 167 7.55 9.60 18.54
C ASN A 167 7.91 9.61 17.04
N VAL A 168 8.35 8.47 16.51
CA VAL A 168 8.69 8.33 15.08
C VAL A 168 7.40 8.08 14.30
N ASP A 169 7.31 8.79 13.18
CA ASP A 169 6.19 8.74 12.25
C ASP A 169 6.79 8.71 10.84
N TYR A 170 6.61 7.57 10.17
CA TYR A 170 7.26 7.25 8.91
C TYR A 170 6.58 7.88 7.69
N VAL A 171 5.30 8.23 7.81
CA VAL A 171 4.47 8.60 6.66
C VAL A 171 3.28 9.41 7.11
N ARG A 172 3.05 10.54 6.44
CA ARG A 172 2.01 11.51 6.82
C ARG A 172 1.09 11.81 5.67
N ALA A 173 -0.19 11.94 5.98
CA ALA A 173 -1.16 12.56 5.07
C ALA A 173 -1.15 14.08 5.28
N GLU A 174 -0.97 14.82 4.19
CA GLU A 174 -1.03 16.29 4.17
C GLU A 174 -1.99 16.75 3.08
N SER A 175 -2.56 17.95 3.23
CA SER A 175 -3.49 18.52 2.27
C SER A 175 -3.22 20.00 2.10
N ASP A 176 -3.16 20.49 0.86
CA ASP A 176 -3.09 21.92 0.55
C ASP A 176 -4.32 22.38 -0.26
N ALA A 177 -4.31 23.61 -0.80
CA ALA A 177 -5.43 24.13 -1.57
C ALA A 177 -5.75 23.33 -2.84
N THR A 178 -4.78 22.58 -3.37
CA THR A 178 -4.78 22.00 -4.71
C THR A 178 -4.51 20.50 -4.75
N HIS A 179 -3.81 19.94 -3.76
CA HIS A 179 -3.37 18.55 -3.76
C HIS A 179 -3.61 17.85 -2.42
N GLU A 180 -3.75 16.52 -2.50
CA GLU A 180 -3.66 15.59 -1.37
C GLU A 180 -2.28 14.91 -1.40
N TRP A 181 -1.45 15.18 -0.40
CA TRP A 181 -0.07 14.73 -0.30
C TRP A 181 0.09 13.53 0.63
N VAL A 182 1.01 12.65 0.29
CA VAL A 182 1.63 11.70 1.22
C VAL A 182 3.12 12.00 1.26
N ARG A 183 3.66 12.18 2.47
CA ARG A 183 5.08 12.47 2.67
C ARG A 183 5.75 11.42 3.53
N THR A 184 6.93 11.00 3.08
CA THR A 184 7.86 10.14 3.84
C THR A 184 9.27 10.69 3.70
N ASP A 185 10.21 10.14 4.48
CA ASP A 185 11.64 10.45 4.30
C ASP A 185 12.22 9.93 2.98
N ARG A 186 11.51 9.05 2.26
CA ARG A 186 11.97 8.42 1.02
C ARG A 186 11.29 8.97 -0.23
N TYR A 187 10.04 9.42 -0.14
CA TYR A 187 9.33 9.98 -1.27
C TYR A 187 8.24 10.96 -0.84
N HIS A 188 7.87 11.84 -1.78
CA HIS A 188 6.64 12.62 -1.71
C HIS A 188 5.76 12.22 -2.89
N PHE A 189 4.47 12.00 -2.61
CA PHE A 189 3.46 11.64 -3.60
C PHE A 189 2.29 12.62 -3.47
N ALA A 190 1.72 13.07 -4.59
CA ALA A 190 0.51 13.87 -4.53
C ALA A 190 -0.42 13.68 -5.73
N GLU A 191 -1.71 13.82 -5.43
CA GLU A 191 -2.80 13.80 -6.38
C GLU A 191 -3.49 15.17 -6.37
N PRO A 192 -3.80 15.78 -7.53
CA PRO A 192 -4.63 16.96 -7.57
C PRO A 192 -6.04 16.65 -7.04
N LYS A 193 -6.59 17.57 -6.24
CA LYS A 193 -7.96 17.43 -5.73
C LYS A 193 -8.97 17.31 -6.87
N GLY A 194 -9.89 16.36 -6.74
CA GLY A 194 -10.93 16.11 -7.74
C GLY A 194 -10.49 15.23 -8.93
N GLN A 195 -9.22 14.82 -8.99
CA GLN A 195 -8.69 13.94 -10.04
C GLN A 195 -8.32 12.56 -9.48
N SER A 196 -8.22 11.57 -10.35
CA SER A 196 -7.86 10.18 -10.02
C SER A 196 -6.50 9.76 -10.61
N TYR A 197 -5.62 10.73 -10.85
CA TYR A 197 -4.24 10.52 -11.25
C TYR A 197 -3.30 11.31 -10.32
N PHE A 198 -2.05 10.87 -10.21
CA PHE A 198 -1.01 11.60 -9.50
C PHE A 198 -0.13 12.41 -10.46
N ASP A 199 0.30 13.58 -10.01
CA ASP A 199 1.12 14.53 -10.78
C ASP A 199 2.35 15.01 -9.99
N ARG A 200 2.53 14.48 -8.78
CA ARG A 200 3.74 14.68 -7.97
C ARG A 200 4.32 13.33 -7.54
N LEU A 201 5.59 13.14 -7.87
CA LEU A 201 6.44 12.09 -7.33
C LEU A 201 7.84 12.67 -7.15
N CYS A 202 8.24 12.86 -5.90
CA CYS A 202 9.60 13.24 -5.54
C CYS A 202 10.26 12.05 -4.83
N LEU A 203 11.54 11.79 -5.11
CA LEU A 203 12.27 10.68 -4.48
C LEU A 203 13.46 11.21 -3.69
N ARG A 204 13.87 10.46 -2.66
CA ARG A 204 15.12 10.68 -1.95
C ARG A 204 16.29 10.30 -2.85
N GLY A 205 17.07 11.29 -3.23
CA GLY A 205 18.25 11.12 -4.05
C GLY A 205 19.46 10.62 -3.25
N SER A 206 20.56 10.40 -3.98
CA SER A 206 21.86 10.00 -3.41
C SER A 206 22.43 10.98 -2.37
N ASN A 207 22.00 12.25 -2.41
CA ASN A 207 22.36 13.28 -1.43
C ASN A 207 21.61 13.12 -0.08
N GLY A 208 20.77 12.10 0.06
CA GLY A 208 20.01 11.81 1.26
C GLY A 208 18.79 12.71 1.50
N LYS A 209 18.42 13.58 0.54
CA LYS A 209 17.27 14.49 0.62
C LYS A 209 16.24 14.15 -0.46
N VAL A 210 14.96 14.44 -0.19
CA VAL A 210 13.91 14.35 -1.21
C VAL A 210 14.11 15.47 -2.24
N GLY A 211 14.23 15.08 -3.50
CA GLY A 211 14.50 15.97 -4.63
C GLY A 211 13.26 16.70 -5.15
N PRO A 212 13.37 17.36 -6.32
CA PRO A 212 12.24 18.00 -6.97
C PRO A 212 11.23 16.96 -7.50
N ASN A 213 10.07 17.43 -7.95
CA ASN A 213 9.10 16.58 -8.64
C ASN A 213 9.70 15.97 -9.92
N LEU A 214 9.47 14.67 -10.13
CA LEU A 214 10.06 13.89 -11.22
C LEU A 214 9.09 13.64 -12.37
N ILE A 215 7.79 13.84 -12.17
CA ILE A 215 6.75 13.49 -13.16
C ILE A 215 5.92 14.70 -13.58
N ASP A 216 5.44 14.72 -14.82
CA ASP A 216 4.33 15.61 -15.21
C ASP A 216 3.04 15.04 -14.62
N ARG A 217 2.69 13.79 -15.00
CA ARG A 217 1.52 13.06 -14.48
C ARG A 217 1.50 11.59 -14.91
N LEU A 218 0.66 10.80 -14.24
CA LEU A 218 0.15 9.55 -14.78
C LEU A 218 -0.85 9.83 -15.92
N LYS A 219 -0.51 9.45 -17.15
CA LYS A 219 -1.36 9.61 -18.34
C LYS A 219 -2.10 8.31 -18.65
N GLY A 220 -3.41 8.42 -18.83
CA GLY A 220 -4.29 7.33 -19.21
C GLY A 220 -4.80 7.54 -20.62
N ARG A 221 -4.70 6.52 -21.47
CA ARG A 221 -5.31 6.51 -22.80
C ARG A 221 -6.12 5.24 -22.93
N SER A 222 -7.43 5.38 -23.03
CA SER A 222 -8.32 4.24 -23.09
C SER A 222 -9.18 4.27 -24.34
N HIS A 223 -9.56 3.09 -24.81
CA HIS A 223 -10.49 2.87 -25.90
C HIS A 223 -11.55 1.86 -25.45
N PHE A 224 -12.81 2.23 -25.55
CA PHE A 224 -13.94 1.38 -25.19
C PHE A 224 -14.91 1.27 -26.36
N VAL A 225 -15.28 0.05 -26.72
CA VAL A 225 -16.30 -0.24 -27.73
C VAL A 225 -17.42 -1.08 -27.11
N ALA A 226 -18.65 -0.61 -27.24
CA ALA A 226 -19.83 -1.29 -26.73
C ALA A 226 -21.04 -1.26 -27.69
N GLY A 227 -22.04 -2.10 -27.41
CA GLY A 227 -23.31 -2.14 -28.14
C GLY A 227 -23.13 -2.50 -29.62
N ALA A 228 -22.39 -3.58 -29.90
CA ALA A 228 -22.04 -3.99 -31.26
C ALA A 228 -21.36 -2.87 -32.10
N GLY A 229 -20.58 -2.01 -31.45
CA GLY A 229 -19.83 -0.94 -32.11
C GLY A 229 -20.54 0.42 -32.18
N MET A 230 -21.77 0.53 -31.65
CA MET A 230 -22.52 1.80 -31.64
C MET A 230 -21.95 2.83 -30.65
N ILE A 231 -21.31 2.38 -29.58
CA ILE A 231 -20.68 3.25 -28.58
C ILE A 231 -19.17 3.11 -28.70
N LYS A 232 -18.48 4.22 -28.97
CA LYS A 232 -17.02 4.31 -29.03
C LYS A 232 -16.56 5.47 -28.15
N LEU A 233 -15.81 5.18 -27.10
CA LEU A 233 -15.31 6.18 -26.15
C LEU A 233 -13.79 6.12 -26.08
N ASN A 234 -13.15 7.27 -26.01
CA ASN A 234 -11.69 7.41 -25.92
C ASN A 234 -11.29 8.29 -24.73
N PRO A 235 -11.65 7.94 -23.49
CA PRO A 235 -11.36 8.82 -22.37
C PRO A 235 -9.86 8.88 -22.11
N ILE A 236 -9.46 10.03 -21.59
CA ILE A 236 -8.11 10.31 -21.10
C ILE A 236 -8.12 10.52 -19.59
N GLU A 237 -6.96 10.61 -18.95
CA GLU A 237 -6.88 10.74 -17.49
C GLU A 237 -7.66 11.93 -16.92
N SER A 238 -7.79 13.03 -17.67
CA SER A 238 -8.54 14.20 -17.21
C SER A 238 -10.06 14.00 -17.19
N ASP A 239 -10.56 12.98 -17.89
CA ASP A 239 -11.96 12.58 -17.83
C ASP A 239 -12.27 11.73 -16.60
N ALA A 240 -11.22 11.19 -15.95
CA ALA A 240 -11.32 10.48 -14.69
C ALA A 240 -11.35 11.49 -13.53
N LYS A 241 -12.44 11.47 -12.77
CA LYS A 241 -12.59 12.23 -11.53
C LYS A 241 -12.36 11.33 -10.34
N GLY A 242 -11.86 11.92 -9.28
CA GLY A 242 -11.45 11.21 -8.07
C GLY A 242 -11.69 12.04 -6.83
N SER A 243 -12.06 11.38 -5.74
CA SER A 243 -12.17 12.01 -4.43
C SER A 243 -11.68 11.06 -3.35
N MET A 244 -10.82 11.57 -2.47
CA MET A 244 -10.50 10.92 -1.21
C MET A 244 -11.71 11.06 -0.29
N LEU A 245 -12.39 9.96 -0.02
CA LEU A 245 -13.59 9.94 0.80
C LEU A 245 -13.25 9.93 2.29
N ALA A 246 -12.23 9.16 2.67
CA ALA A 246 -11.78 9.03 4.05
C ALA A 246 -10.34 8.51 4.07
N TYR A 247 -9.64 8.68 5.19
CA TYR A 247 -8.29 8.15 5.38
C TYR A 247 -7.97 7.81 6.84
N ILE A 248 -6.95 6.98 7.01
CA ILE A 248 -6.24 6.73 8.26
C ILE A 248 -4.83 7.29 8.08
N ASP A 249 -4.38 8.12 9.02
CA ASP A 249 -3.02 8.64 9.10
C ASP A 249 -2.36 8.10 10.37
N GLY A 250 -1.49 7.09 10.20
CA GLY A 250 -0.81 6.40 11.28
C GLY A 250 0.70 6.37 11.05
N PRO A 251 1.50 6.16 12.12
CA PRO A 251 2.95 6.30 12.06
C PRO A 251 3.67 5.27 11.17
N VAL A 252 2.98 4.23 10.68
CA VAL A 252 3.56 3.17 9.84
C VAL A 252 3.04 3.23 8.40
N ARG A 253 1.76 3.54 8.21
CA ARG A 253 1.11 3.66 6.91
C ARG A 253 -0.05 4.65 6.92
N VAL A 254 -0.22 5.31 5.77
CA VAL A 254 -1.45 6.03 5.43
C VAL A 254 -2.33 5.13 4.58
N ILE A 255 -3.62 5.06 4.90
CA ILE A 255 -4.62 4.32 4.12
C ILE A 255 -5.65 5.31 3.60
N ARG A 256 -5.83 5.40 2.28
CA ARG A 256 -6.83 6.28 1.64
C ARG A 256 -7.95 5.46 1.02
N HIS A 257 -9.19 5.80 1.36
CA HIS A 257 -10.36 5.34 0.63
C HIS A 257 -10.67 6.32 -0.50
N MET A 258 -10.47 5.88 -1.72
CA MET A 258 -10.67 6.67 -2.92
C MET A 258 -11.92 6.21 -3.65
N LYS A 259 -12.64 7.16 -4.24
CA LYS A 259 -13.67 6.90 -5.23
C LYS A 259 -13.28 7.55 -6.54
N ALA A 260 -13.23 6.77 -7.60
CA ALA A 260 -12.95 7.23 -8.94
C ALA A 260 -14.18 6.99 -9.84
N PHE A 261 -14.38 7.87 -10.82
CA PHE A 261 -15.38 7.69 -11.86
C PHE A 261 -14.95 8.34 -13.16
N LEU A 262 -15.32 7.73 -14.29
CA LEU A 262 -15.17 8.35 -15.61
C LEU A 262 -16.38 9.24 -15.89
N GLN A 263 -16.14 10.49 -16.27
CA GLN A 263 -17.16 11.44 -16.65
C GLN A 263 -17.12 11.67 -18.15
N PHE A 264 -18.18 11.29 -18.87
CA PHE A 264 -18.30 11.51 -20.32
C PHE A 264 -19.32 12.60 -20.63
N SER A 265 -19.00 13.47 -21.60
CA SER A 265 -19.87 14.57 -22.04
C SER A 265 -21.03 14.13 -22.95
N VAL A 266 -20.83 13.05 -23.71
CA VAL A 266 -21.78 12.59 -24.76
C VAL A 266 -22.77 11.53 -24.24
N VAL A 267 -22.40 10.77 -23.21
CA VAL A 267 -23.23 9.73 -22.58
C VAL A 267 -23.09 9.86 -21.07
N LYS A 268 -24.19 9.95 -20.32
CA LYS A 268 -24.15 9.95 -18.84
C LYS A 268 -23.85 8.53 -18.31
N LEU A 269 -22.65 8.03 -18.58
CA LEU A 269 -22.18 6.72 -18.12
C LEU A 269 -21.17 6.94 -16.98
N ASN A 270 -21.61 6.73 -15.73
CA ASN A 270 -20.72 6.77 -14.57
C ASN A 270 -20.15 5.38 -14.33
N ILE A 271 -19.02 5.07 -14.96
CA ILE A 271 -18.23 3.88 -14.60
C ILE A 271 -17.37 4.29 -13.42
N GLY A 272 -17.73 3.81 -12.22
CA GLY A 272 -17.04 4.13 -10.98
C GLY A 272 -16.39 2.92 -10.34
N GLY A 273 -15.35 3.18 -9.57
CA GLY A 273 -14.68 2.19 -8.73
C GLY A 273 -14.26 2.84 -7.42
N GLU A 274 -14.10 2.01 -6.40
CA GLU A 274 -13.49 2.40 -5.13
C GLU A 274 -12.14 1.69 -5.01
N SER A 275 -11.15 2.37 -4.44
CA SER A 275 -9.85 1.79 -4.15
C SER A 275 -9.40 2.13 -2.74
N GLU A 276 -8.62 1.23 -2.17
CA GLU A 276 -7.93 1.42 -0.90
C GLU A 276 -6.44 1.55 -1.20
N ASN A 277 -5.93 2.79 -1.21
CA ASN A 277 -4.53 3.04 -1.49
C ASN A 277 -3.75 2.98 -0.17
N LEU A 278 -2.69 2.18 -0.11
CA LEU A 278 -1.83 2.02 1.06
C LEU A 278 -0.48 2.65 0.78
N PHE A 279 -0.04 3.55 1.66
CA PHE A 279 1.24 4.22 1.55
C PHE A 279 2.12 3.88 2.75
N TYR A 280 3.26 3.27 2.48
CA TYR A 280 4.30 2.94 3.47
C TYR A 280 5.49 3.90 3.30
N PRO A 281 6.42 3.95 4.27
CA PRO A 281 7.63 4.79 4.20
C PRO A 281 8.43 4.70 2.88
N ASN A 282 8.45 3.54 2.23
CA ASN A 282 9.36 3.19 1.13
C ASN A 282 8.66 2.74 -0.16
N PHE A 283 7.37 2.42 -0.10
CA PHE A 283 6.56 2.07 -1.28
C PHE A 283 5.09 2.43 -1.03
N PHE A 284 4.28 2.34 -2.08
CA PHE A 284 2.84 2.44 -1.98
C PHE A 284 2.18 1.41 -2.90
N VAL A 285 0.94 1.06 -2.57
CA VAL A 285 0.10 0.10 -3.30
C VAL A 285 -1.20 0.80 -3.63
N THR A 286 -1.52 0.88 -4.92
CA THR A 286 -2.76 1.48 -5.44
C THR A 286 -3.52 0.41 -6.23
N PRO A 287 -4.37 -0.39 -5.57
CA PRO A 287 -5.20 -1.37 -6.24
C PRO A 287 -6.11 -0.68 -7.25
N ILE A 288 -6.24 -1.26 -8.44
CA ILE A 288 -7.15 -0.77 -9.46
C ILE A 288 -8.32 -1.75 -9.55
N SER A 289 -9.49 -1.32 -9.10
CA SER A 289 -10.74 -2.09 -9.18
C SER A 289 -11.62 -1.51 -10.28
N PHE A 290 -12.00 -2.34 -11.25
CA PHE A 290 -12.96 -1.97 -12.29
C PHE A 290 -14.25 -2.80 -12.13
N GLY A 291 -15.36 -2.12 -11.87
CA GLY A 291 -16.69 -2.71 -12.00
C GLY A 291 -17.21 -2.48 -13.42
N THR A 292 -17.51 -3.54 -14.17
CA THR A 292 -18.18 -3.41 -15.47
C THR A 292 -19.69 -3.38 -15.27
N PRO A 293 -20.43 -2.37 -15.77
CA PRO A 293 -21.87 -2.24 -15.53
C PRO A 293 -22.73 -3.30 -16.23
N VAL A 294 -22.14 -4.13 -17.08
CA VAL A 294 -22.80 -5.20 -17.84
C VAL A 294 -21.90 -6.44 -17.87
N ALA A 295 -22.50 -7.63 -17.93
CA ALA A 295 -21.75 -8.86 -18.15
C ALA A 295 -20.86 -8.69 -19.40
N PRO A 296 -19.52 -8.92 -19.31
CA PRO A 296 -18.60 -8.66 -20.41
C PRO A 296 -19.00 -9.33 -21.72
N SER A 297 -19.74 -10.43 -21.65
CA SER A 297 -20.09 -11.27 -22.80
C SER A 297 -21.22 -10.75 -23.70
N SER A 298 -21.99 -9.71 -23.33
CA SER A 298 -23.17 -9.32 -24.14
C SER A 298 -23.15 -7.89 -24.69
N LEU A 299 -22.26 -7.00 -24.25
CA LEU A 299 -22.30 -5.59 -24.66
C LEU A 299 -20.95 -4.91 -24.86
N LEU A 300 -19.85 -5.37 -24.25
CA LEU A 300 -18.51 -4.78 -24.40
C LEU A 300 -17.70 -5.61 -25.38
N SER A 301 -17.36 -5.06 -26.55
CA SER A 301 -16.61 -5.77 -27.59
C SER A 301 -15.11 -5.48 -27.57
N GLU A 302 -14.68 -4.34 -27.01
CA GLU A 302 -13.27 -3.98 -26.92
C GLU A 302 -13.00 -3.05 -25.73
N ILE A 303 -11.92 -3.33 -25.00
CA ILE A 303 -11.36 -2.46 -23.95
C ILE A 303 -9.85 -2.47 -24.10
N VAL A 304 -9.28 -1.31 -24.40
CA VAL A 304 -7.82 -1.08 -24.39
C VAL A 304 -7.54 0.04 -23.41
N MET A 305 -6.59 -0.16 -22.50
CA MET A 305 -6.16 0.88 -21.56
C MET A 305 -4.63 0.92 -21.55
N ARG A 306 -4.07 2.11 -21.73
CA ARG A 306 -2.64 2.37 -21.62
C ARG A 306 -2.41 3.40 -20.54
N TYR A 307 -1.65 3.03 -19.53
CA TYR A 307 -1.19 3.93 -18.49
C TYR A 307 0.32 4.14 -18.65
N SER A 308 0.75 5.40 -18.62
CA SER A 308 2.15 5.78 -18.73
C SER A 308 2.45 6.87 -17.70
N ILE A 309 3.58 6.77 -17.02
CA ILE A 309 4.11 7.86 -16.21
C ILE A 309 4.92 8.76 -17.14
N ASP A 310 4.53 10.01 -17.28
CA ASP A 310 5.29 10.99 -18.06
C ASP A 310 6.30 11.68 -17.16
N TRP A 311 7.59 11.58 -17.51
CA TRP A 311 8.71 12.04 -16.70
C TRP A 311 9.15 13.45 -17.09
N LEU A 312 9.42 14.28 -16.08
CA LEU A 312 10.02 15.60 -16.29
C LEU A 312 11.51 15.47 -16.59
N LYS A 313 12.10 16.55 -17.13
CA LYS A 313 13.56 16.68 -17.35
C LYS A 313 14.40 16.44 -16.08
N ASN A 314 13.78 16.54 -14.91
CA ASN A 314 14.43 16.20 -13.63
C ASN A 314 14.91 14.74 -13.59
N MET A 315 14.30 13.83 -14.37
CA MET A 315 14.73 12.44 -14.50
C MET A 315 15.78 12.19 -15.59
N ASN A 316 16.25 13.22 -16.28
CA ASN A 316 17.29 13.05 -17.29
C ASN A 316 18.54 12.38 -16.68
N GLY A 317 19.11 11.43 -17.42
CA GLY A 317 20.26 10.64 -17.02
C GLY A 317 19.92 9.38 -16.23
N ALA A 318 18.67 9.17 -15.80
CA ALA A 318 18.27 7.92 -15.16
C ALA A 318 18.38 6.73 -16.13
N ARG A 319 18.65 5.54 -15.61
CA ARG A 319 18.66 4.30 -16.39
C ARG A 319 17.39 3.51 -16.17
N TYR A 320 16.78 3.04 -17.26
CA TYR A 320 15.60 2.20 -17.29
C TYR A 320 15.95 0.71 -17.37
N TYR A 321 15.17 -0.13 -16.70
CA TYR A 321 15.29 -1.59 -16.68
C TYR A 321 13.91 -2.24 -16.68
N ASP A 322 13.78 -3.41 -17.29
CA ASP A 322 12.61 -4.28 -17.23
C ASP A 322 13.06 -5.77 -17.41
N PRO A 323 12.14 -6.77 -17.39
CA PRO A 323 12.49 -8.18 -17.57
C PRO A 323 13.25 -8.53 -18.86
N ILE A 324 13.05 -7.75 -19.92
CA ILE A 324 13.58 -7.95 -21.28
C ILE A 324 14.86 -7.12 -21.46
N ASN A 325 14.83 -5.85 -21.08
CA ASN A 325 15.87 -4.84 -21.23
C ASN A 325 16.79 -4.81 -20.01
N LYS A 326 17.40 -5.94 -19.68
CA LYS A 326 18.25 -6.09 -18.47
C LYS A 326 19.53 -5.25 -18.48
N ALA A 327 20.07 -4.96 -19.67
CA ALA A 327 21.21 -4.06 -19.80
C ALA A 327 20.83 -2.59 -19.50
N GLY A 328 19.55 -2.26 -19.71
CA GLY A 328 18.98 -0.95 -19.53
C GLY A 328 19.51 0.11 -20.50
N PHE A 329 18.82 1.24 -20.56
CA PHE A 329 19.18 2.39 -21.38
C PHE A 329 18.95 3.70 -20.62
N THR A 330 19.58 4.79 -21.07
CA THR A 330 19.51 6.09 -20.42
C THR A 330 18.32 6.90 -20.92
N LEU A 331 17.58 7.51 -20.00
CA LEU A 331 16.54 8.47 -20.30
C LEU A 331 17.15 9.86 -20.46
N ASP A 332 17.32 10.35 -21.69
CA ASP A 332 17.87 11.68 -21.97
C ASP A 332 16.94 12.59 -22.79
N GLY A 333 15.73 12.10 -23.07
CA GLY A 333 14.72 12.78 -23.89
C GLY A 333 14.91 12.58 -25.40
N LYS A 334 15.82 11.70 -25.83
CA LYS A 334 16.05 11.34 -27.23
C LYS A 334 15.97 9.83 -27.40
N MET A 335 15.12 9.36 -28.31
CA MET A 335 14.98 7.93 -28.61
C MET A 335 16.29 7.35 -29.17
N SER A 336 16.99 6.59 -28.33
CA SER A 336 18.12 5.73 -28.71
C SER A 336 17.68 4.57 -29.62
N PRO A 337 18.61 3.92 -30.35
CA PRO A 337 18.31 2.69 -31.08
C PRO A 337 17.71 1.60 -30.18
N GLU A 338 18.19 1.49 -28.94
CA GLU A 338 17.72 0.53 -27.94
C GLU A 338 16.26 0.81 -27.55
N GLU A 339 15.92 2.07 -27.27
CA GLU A 339 14.53 2.47 -26.98
C GLU A 339 13.58 2.20 -28.16
N LYS A 340 14.04 2.41 -29.40
CA LYS A 340 13.22 2.13 -30.59
C LYS A 340 13.01 0.64 -30.83
N ALA A 341 13.95 -0.19 -30.40
CA ALA A 341 13.89 -1.64 -30.52
C ALA A 341 13.14 -2.31 -29.36
N MET A 342 12.65 -1.53 -28.39
CA MET A 342 11.96 -2.05 -27.21
C MET A 342 10.75 -2.91 -27.62
N ASN A 343 10.67 -4.11 -27.05
CA ASN A 343 9.54 -5.00 -27.30
C ASN A 343 8.30 -4.51 -26.53
N MET A 344 7.42 -3.83 -27.24
CA MET A 344 6.18 -3.26 -26.69
C MET A 344 5.03 -4.29 -26.57
N THR A 345 5.26 -5.56 -26.92
CA THR A 345 4.21 -6.60 -27.02
C THR A 345 4.38 -7.75 -26.03
N ALA A 346 5.56 -7.87 -25.43
CA ALA A 346 5.82 -8.86 -24.40
C ALA A 346 5.49 -8.31 -23.00
N SER A 347 5.21 -9.21 -22.07
CA SER A 347 4.86 -8.92 -20.68
C SER A 347 5.97 -8.20 -19.93
N HIS A 348 5.65 -7.02 -19.38
CA HIS A 348 6.52 -6.24 -18.51
C HIS A 348 5.91 -6.11 -17.12
N ASP A 349 5.92 -7.22 -16.37
CA ASP A 349 5.35 -7.30 -15.02
C ASP A 349 5.97 -6.29 -14.02
N TRP A 350 7.17 -5.81 -14.32
CA TRP A 350 7.82 -4.72 -13.60
C TRP A 350 8.70 -3.88 -14.54
N TRP A 351 8.98 -2.66 -14.12
CA TRP A 351 10.09 -1.87 -14.66
C TRP A 351 10.67 -0.99 -13.56
N GLY A 352 11.91 -0.56 -13.74
CA GLY A 352 12.67 0.20 -12.76
C GLY A 352 13.47 1.33 -13.39
N LEU A 353 13.62 2.40 -12.62
CA LEU A 353 14.49 3.53 -12.90
C LEU A 353 15.51 3.69 -11.77
N THR A 354 16.76 3.96 -12.11
CA THR A 354 17.81 4.29 -11.15
C THR A 354 18.61 5.50 -11.63
N GLY A 355 18.94 6.39 -10.71
CA GLY A 355 19.78 7.56 -10.99
C GLY A 355 20.08 8.36 -9.73
N PRO A 356 20.86 9.45 -9.83
CA PRO A 356 21.17 10.32 -8.71
C PRO A 356 19.92 10.89 -8.00
N GLN A 357 18.80 10.98 -8.71
CA GLN A 357 17.49 11.45 -8.25
C GLN A 357 16.79 10.47 -7.29
N GLY A 358 17.22 9.20 -7.26
CA GLY A 358 16.57 8.13 -6.52
C GLY A 358 16.29 6.91 -7.39
N ASN A 359 15.78 5.86 -6.74
CA ASN A 359 15.39 4.62 -7.40
C ASN A 359 13.87 4.48 -7.33
N PHE A 360 13.27 4.07 -8.44
CA PHE A 360 11.84 3.80 -8.52
C PHE A 360 11.63 2.46 -9.21
N MET A 361 10.77 1.62 -8.66
CA MET A 361 10.34 0.39 -9.30
C MET A 361 8.82 0.37 -9.30
N MET A 362 8.24 0.15 -10.47
CA MET A 362 6.82 -0.15 -10.59
C MET A 362 6.65 -1.63 -10.87
N ARG A 363 5.70 -2.24 -10.20
CA ARG A 363 5.28 -3.60 -10.47
C ARG A 363 3.78 -3.63 -10.69
N MET A 364 3.35 -4.28 -11.76
CA MET A 364 1.94 -4.59 -11.97
C MET A 364 1.71 -6.04 -11.59
N VAL A 365 0.77 -6.28 -10.68
CA VAL A 365 0.42 -7.64 -10.26
C VAL A 365 -1.01 -7.90 -10.64
N LEU A 366 -1.18 -8.78 -11.64
CA LEU A 366 -2.49 -9.29 -12.02
C LEU A 366 -2.83 -10.57 -11.26
N PRO A 367 -4.09 -10.72 -10.82
CA PRO A 367 -4.59 -12.00 -10.36
C PRO A 367 -4.41 -13.10 -11.42
N PRO A 368 -4.21 -14.37 -11.02
CA PRO A 368 -3.95 -15.47 -11.96
C PRO A 368 -4.99 -15.61 -13.07
N GLU A 369 -6.26 -15.34 -12.77
CA GLU A 369 -7.37 -15.39 -13.71
C GLU A 369 -7.30 -14.30 -14.79
N TRP A 370 -6.71 -13.14 -14.48
CA TRP A 370 -6.55 -12.02 -15.41
C TRP A 370 -5.37 -12.22 -16.37
N ARG A 371 -4.32 -12.95 -15.97
CA ARG A 371 -3.13 -13.19 -16.81
C ARG A 371 -3.43 -13.91 -18.13
N LYS A 372 -4.57 -14.59 -18.22
CA LYS A 372 -5.02 -15.27 -19.45
C LYS A 372 -5.72 -14.33 -20.43
N ILE A 373 -6.15 -13.16 -19.96
CA ILE A 373 -7.07 -12.26 -20.68
C ILE A 373 -6.39 -10.91 -20.96
N VAL A 374 -5.53 -10.45 -20.05
CA VAL A 374 -4.78 -9.20 -20.20
C VAL A 374 -3.32 -9.53 -20.47
N PRO A 375 -2.83 -9.34 -21.71
CA PRO A 375 -1.40 -9.27 -21.95
C PRO A 375 -0.87 -8.00 -21.27
N LEU A 376 0.12 -8.16 -20.40
CA LEU A 376 0.87 -7.07 -19.79
C LEU A 376 1.97 -6.55 -20.72
#